data_AF-A0A0K0DC28-F1
#
_entry.id   AF-A0A0K0DC28-F1
#
_cell.length_a   1.000
_cell.length_b   1.000
_cell.length_c   1.000
_cell.angle_alpha   90.00
_cell.angle_beta   90.00
_cell.angle_gamma   90.00
#
_symmetry.space_group_name_H-M   'P 1'
#
loop_
_entity.id
_entity.type
_entity.pdbx_description
1 polymer ?
#
loop_
_entity_poly.entity_id
_entity_poly.type
_entity_poly.pdbx_seq_one_letter_code
_entity_poly.pdbx_strand_id
1 'polypeptide(L)'
;MFKRRFPCEDTVAACILLMGSRYPANVQYFAAVSMYETIRHRYEECVANMEVLKSFLIESLTTNAHVQMQSITNKLSSTLAILSLYCMPDVWSDPVATLTTIWAAQPELLLRVLAEIAAEFSNIQMPLTQRSKLKTELHKTSEDIIRIISTVMGADDASPSTRQAAVECVEQWVKLPGIGLHQWASVLSVVFSAVSEDSICSCQGSYAVDELISDLPSSFFMTLREHIGSVSLFFCIQYVLEYRMVRSEVSIDAYFITGRDTLKFLNMELEGTIAKGDLCRTECIMFLWETVADYLSESDYLEIYDNLKLCMQLSNIGEGADEDRLANTVMRHLYALSHLIQEHDDLVGDDISQISYTFFMNESNTQELRLMALKCIGYVLSMKPSHDVMVCVFSSKILFKAIFVRIQVELIRATVESLSEVLFFFMKEFSTETRCVLDGLDHGDSPLVAAMFREIGNLRNFKQMTLRLNMASRKGACS
;
A
#
# COMPACT_ATOMS: atom_id res chain seq x y z
N MET A 1 4.75 -43.79 0.56
CA MET A 1 4.47 -45.22 0.81
C MET A 1 3.80 -45.49 2.17
N PHE A 2 4.23 -44.85 3.27
CA PHE A 2 3.71 -45.12 4.63
C PHE A 2 2.19 -44.84 4.79
N LYS A 3 1.67 -43.77 4.15
CA LYS A 3 0.32 -43.20 4.36
C LYS A 3 -0.88 -44.08 4.00
N ARG A 4 -0.73 -45.08 3.13
CA ARG A 4 -1.87 -45.88 2.58
C ARG A 4 -1.64 -47.38 2.60
N ARG A 5 -0.44 -47.83 2.97
CA ARG A 5 -0.05 -49.24 2.86
C ARG A 5 -0.25 -50.03 4.15
N PHE A 6 -0.35 -49.34 5.29
CA PHE A 6 -0.48 -49.94 6.62
C PHE A 6 -1.80 -49.53 7.28
N PRO A 7 -2.34 -50.32 8.23
CA PRO A 7 -3.49 -49.94 9.04
C PRO A 7 -3.29 -48.58 9.73
N CYS A 8 -4.38 -47.84 9.96
CA CYS A 8 -4.31 -46.50 10.55
C CYS A 8 -3.73 -46.57 11.97
N GLU A 9 -4.24 -47.50 12.76
CA GLU A 9 -3.82 -47.76 14.14
C GLU A 9 -2.32 -48.08 14.23
N ASP A 10 -1.81 -49.00 13.41
CA ASP A 10 -0.38 -49.34 13.34
C ASP A 10 0.48 -48.14 12.95
N THR A 11 -0.01 -47.32 12.01
CA THR A 11 0.68 -46.12 11.53
C THR A 11 0.77 -45.09 12.66
N VAL A 12 -0.32 -44.87 13.39
CA VAL A 12 -0.38 -43.95 14.54
C VAL A 12 0.52 -44.45 15.67
N ALA A 13 0.42 -45.73 16.03
CA ALA A 13 1.26 -46.33 17.07
C ALA A 13 2.75 -46.24 16.74
N ALA A 14 3.13 -46.50 15.48
CA ALA A 14 4.49 -46.34 15.02
C ALA A 14 4.97 -44.88 15.12
N CYS A 15 4.13 -43.90 14.75
CA CYS A 15 4.48 -42.49 14.88
C CYS A 15 4.69 -42.09 16.35
N ILE A 16 3.80 -42.52 17.26
CA ILE A 16 3.94 -42.29 18.71
C ILE A 16 5.27 -42.87 19.23
N LEU A 17 5.62 -44.10 18.82
CA LEU A 17 6.87 -44.73 19.23
C LEU A 17 8.11 -43.98 18.73
N LEU A 18 8.10 -43.53 17.47
CA LEU A 18 9.21 -42.81 16.83
C LEU A 18 9.40 -41.39 17.38
N MET A 19 8.37 -40.83 18.03
CA MET A 19 8.46 -39.56 18.77
C MET A 19 9.20 -39.66 20.10
N GLY A 20 9.56 -40.88 20.56
CA GLY A 20 10.29 -41.07 21.80
C GLY A 20 11.66 -40.39 21.83
N SER A 21 12.10 -39.97 23.02
CA SER A 21 13.36 -39.26 23.26
C SER A 21 14.63 -40.03 22.85
N ARG A 22 14.53 -41.36 22.68
CA ARG A 22 15.63 -42.22 22.22
C ARG A 22 15.98 -42.03 20.73
N TYR A 23 15.09 -41.42 19.95
CA TYR A 23 15.27 -41.23 18.51
C TYR A 23 15.81 -39.83 18.20
N PRO A 24 16.64 -39.69 17.16
CA PRO A 24 17.16 -38.39 16.75
C PRO A 24 16.06 -37.48 16.16
N ALA A 25 16.29 -36.17 16.21
CA ALA A 25 15.31 -35.14 15.84
C ALA A 25 14.74 -35.29 14.41
N ASN A 26 15.55 -35.77 13.45
CA ASN A 26 15.07 -36.03 12.08
C ASN A 26 14.04 -37.17 12.01
N VAL A 27 14.19 -38.20 12.85
CA VAL A 27 13.24 -39.33 12.94
C VAL A 27 11.96 -38.89 13.64
N GLN A 28 12.08 -38.10 14.71
CA GLN A 28 10.93 -37.50 15.40
C GLN A 28 10.16 -36.56 14.46
N TYR A 29 10.86 -35.70 13.71
CA TYR A 29 10.23 -34.83 12.71
C TYR A 29 9.49 -35.63 11.63
N PHE A 30 10.11 -36.71 11.13
CA PHE A 30 9.45 -37.63 10.20
C PHE A 30 8.17 -38.23 10.80
N ALA A 31 8.18 -38.61 12.08
CA ALA A 31 7.01 -39.13 12.78
C ALA A 31 5.91 -38.08 12.93
N ALA A 32 6.25 -36.84 13.32
CA ALA A 32 5.29 -35.74 13.42
C ALA A 32 4.63 -35.42 12.06
N VAL A 33 5.41 -35.32 10.99
CA VAL A 33 4.88 -35.12 9.62
C VAL A 33 4.02 -36.31 9.18
N SER A 34 4.45 -37.53 9.48
CA SER A 34 3.69 -38.74 9.10
C SER A 34 2.37 -38.83 9.86
N MET A 35 2.33 -38.44 11.14
CA MET A 35 1.13 -38.39 11.95
C MET A 35 0.14 -37.33 11.42
N TYR A 36 0.61 -36.11 11.17
CA TYR A 36 -0.17 -35.04 10.52
C TYR A 36 -0.83 -35.52 9.23
N GLU A 37 -0.04 -36.12 8.34
CA GLU A 37 -0.52 -36.59 7.04
C GLU A 37 -1.51 -37.75 7.16
N THR A 38 -1.35 -38.61 8.17
CA THR A 38 -2.26 -39.72 8.45
C THR A 38 -3.61 -39.19 8.91
N ILE A 39 -3.63 -38.25 9.88
CA ILE A 39 -4.87 -37.60 10.33
C ILE A 39 -5.53 -36.86 9.18
N ARG A 40 -4.77 -36.12 8.37
CA ARG A 40 -5.31 -35.35 7.24
C ARG A 40 -6.05 -36.21 6.22
N HIS A 41 -5.52 -37.39 5.88
CA HIS A 41 -6.04 -38.23 4.80
C HIS A 41 -6.98 -39.35 5.26
N ARG A 42 -6.92 -39.74 6.55
CA ARG A 42 -7.66 -40.88 7.11
C ARG A 42 -8.40 -40.48 8.39
N TYR A 43 -8.93 -39.25 8.41
CA TYR A 43 -9.51 -38.66 9.62
C TYR A 43 -10.62 -39.53 10.23
N GLU A 44 -11.46 -40.16 9.41
CA GLU A 44 -12.56 -41.02 9.88
C GLU A 44 -12.06 -42.20 10.73
N GLU A 45 -10.92 -42.79 10.36
CA GLU A 45 -10.28 -43.87 11.13
C GLU A 45 -9.55 -43.32 12.36
N CYS A 46 -8.95 -42.13 12.26
CA CYS A 46 -8.26 -41.48 13.38
C CYS A 46 -9.22 -41.00 14.48
N VAL A 47 -10.43 -40.59 14.12
CA VAL A 47 -11.46 -40.12 15.08
C VAL A 47 -11.84 -41.23 16.07
N ALA A 48 -11.81 -42.50 15.65
CA ALA A 48 -12.03 -43.63 16.56
C ALA A 48 -10.97 -43.74 17.67
N ASN A 49 -9.76 -43.23 17.42
CA ASN A 49 -8.63 -43.22 18.36
C ASN A 49 -8.31 -41.81 18.89
N MET A 50 -9.31 -40.91 18.84
CA MET A 50 -9.13 -39.48 19.13
C MET A 50 -8.53 -39.24 20.51
N GLU A 51 -9.03 -39.89 21.56
CA GLU A 51 -8.56 -39.61 22.94
C GLU A 51 -7.09 -39.99 23.16
N VAL A 52 -6.61 -41.05 22.51
CA VAL A 52 -5.20 -41.46 22.55
C VAL A 52 -4.33 -40.43 21.84
N LEU A 53 -4.73 -40.03 20.62
CA LEU A 53 -4.02 -39.02 19.83
C LEU A 53 -3.99 -37.66 20.54
N LYS A 54 -5.14 -37.21 21.04
CA LYS A 54 -5.30 -35.96 21.79
C LYS A 54 -4.42 -35.94 23.03
N SER A 55 -4.49 -36.98 23.87
CA SER A 55 -3.68 -37.09 25.08
C SER A 55 -2.20 -37.06 24.77
N PHE A 56 -1.76 -37.85 23.77
CA PHE A 56 -0.36 -37.89 23.34
C PHE A 56 0.14 -36.54 22.82
N LEU A 57 -0.63 -35.86 21.97
CA LEU A 57 -0.25 -34.57 21.39
C LEU A 57 -0.14 -33.48 22.45
N ILE A 58 -1.13 -33.42 23.36
CA ILE A 58 -1.13 -32.47 24.47
C ILE A 58 0.05 -32.74 25.41
N GLU A 59 0.30 -33.99 25.80
CA GLU A 59 1.42 -34.35 26.68
C GLU A 59 2.77 -34.04 26.01
N SER A 60 2.91 -34.37 24.73
CA SER A 60 4.14 -34.13 23.97
C SER A 60 4.47 -32.65 23.87
N LEU A 61 3.48 -31.81 23.56
CA LEU A 61 3.63 -30.35 23.50
C LEU A 61 3.91 -29.77 24.89
N THR A 62 3.14 -30.16 25.91
CA THR A 62 3.29 -29.63 27.28
C THR A 62 4.66 -29.93 27.88
N THR A 63 5.19 -31.14 27.65
CA THR A 63 6.41 -31.61 28.29
C THR A 63 7.67 -31.20 27.51
N ASN A 64 7.60 -31.18 26.17
CA ASN A 64 8.80 -31.07 25.34
C ASN A 64 8.89 -29.77 24.53
N ALA A 65 7.90 -28.88 24.54
CA ALA A 65 7.90 -27.69 23.69
C ALA A 65 9.15 -26.81 23.84
N HIS A 66 9.74 -26.73 25.05
CA HIS A 66 10.93 -25.92 25.32
C HIS A 66 12.27 -26.65 25.08
N VAL A 67 12.25 -27.98 24.91
CA VAL A 67 13.46 -28.82 24.80
C VAL A 67 13.62 -29.40 23.39
N GLN A 68 12.50 -29.62 22.71
CA GLN A 68 12.45 -30.21 21.38
C GLN A 68 12.70 -29.17 20.29
N MET A 69 13.18 -29.63 19.13
CA MET A 69 13.42 -28.76 17.98
C MET A 69 12.12 -28.08 17.52
N GLN A 70 12.16 -26.76 17.31
CA GLN A 70 10.99 -25.93 16.98
C GLN A 70 10.17 -26.47 15.79
N SER A 71 10.82 -27.02 14.77
CA SER A 71 10.13 -27.60 13.60
C SER A 71 9.21 -28.77 13.98
N ILE A 72 9.58 -29.55 14.99
CA ILE A 72 8.76 -30.65 15.50
C ILE A 72 7.59 -30.09 16.30
N THR A 73 7.85 -29.14 17.21
CA THR A 73 6.81 -28.45 17.99
C THR A 73 5.75 -27.83 17.07
N ASN A 74 6.18 -27.07 16.06
CA ASN A 74 5.27 -26.48 15.07
C ASN A 74 4.43 -27.55 14.38
N LYS A 75 5.05 -28.66 13.96
CA LYS A 75 4.30 -29.71 13.25
C LYS A 75 3.33 -30.46 14.16
N LEU A 76 3.67 -30.66 15.44
CA LEU A 76 2.76 -31.23 16.43
C LEU A 76 1.58 -30.28 16.72
N SER A 77 1.82 -28.97 16.79
CA SER A 77 0.77 -27.95 16.91
C SER A 77 -0.21 -28.02 15.73
N SER A 78 0.28 -28.06 14.49
CA SER A 78 -0.57 -28.25 13.30
C SER A 78 -1.31 -29.60 13.32
N THR A 79 -0.69 -30.64 13.87
CA THR A 79 -1.28 -31.98 14.01
C THR A 79 -2.44 -31.99 15.00
N LEU A 80 -2.28 -31.31 16.15
CA LEU A 80 -3.35 -31.15 17.13
C LEU A 80 -4.46 -30.24 16.60
N ALA A 81 -4.11 -29.18 15.89
CA ALA A 81 -5.06 -28.28 15.24
C ALA A 81 -5.95 -29.02 14.23
N ILE A 82 -5.37 -29.77 13.29
CA ILE A 82 -6.15 -30.50 12.30
C ILE A 82 -6.99 -31.63 12.92
N LEU A 83 -6.49 -32.30 13.96
CA LEU A 83 -7.29 -33.26 14.74
C LEU A 83 -8.50 -32.59 15.39
N SER A 84 -8.30 -31.42 16.02
CA SER A 84 -9.36 -30.64 16.67
C SER A 84 -10.45 -30.25 15.67
N LEU A 85 -10.05 -29.79 14.48
CA LEU A 85 -10.98 -29.40 13.41
C LEU A 85 -11.82 -30.58 12.88
N TYR A 86 -11.24 -31.78 12.76
CA TYR A 86 -12.00 -32.97 12.37
C TYR A 86 -12.93 -33.50 13.47
N CYS A 87 -12.64 -33.18 14.73
CA CYS A 87 -13.47 -33.60 15.87
C CYS A 87 -14.56 -32.59 16.24
N MET A 88 -14.43 -31.33 15.82
CA MET A 88 -15.41 -30.28 16.11
C MET A 88 -16.62 -30.33 15.17
N PRO A 89 -17.86 -30.15 15.67
CA PRO A 89 -18.26 -30.05 17.08
C PRO A 89 -18.65 -31.39 17.73
N ASP A 90 -18.79 -32.46 16.94
CA ASP A 90 -19.53 -33.66 17.35
C ASP A 90 -18.77 -34.57 18.33
N VAL A 91 -17.44 -34.64 18.20
CA VAL A 91 -16.56 -35.51 19.02
C VAL A 91 -15.80 -34.70 20.05
N TRP A 92 -15.37 -33.50 19.70
CA TRP A 92 -14.76 -32.53 20.61
C TRP A 92 -15.52 -31.21 20.51
N SER A 93 -16.43 -31.00 21.46
CA SER A 93 -17.36 -29.86 21.43
C SER A 93 -16.66 -28.51 21.60
N ASP A 94 -15.64 -28.44 22.45
CA ASP A 94 -14.94 -27.19 22.74
C ASP A 94 -13.43 -27.40 22.97
N PRO A 95 -12.66 -27.55 21.88
CA PRO A 95 -11.21 -27.66 21.97
C PRO A 95 -10.54 -26.40 22.52
N VAL A 96 -11.07 -25.21 22.22
CA VAL A 96 -10.44 -23.96 22.66
C VAL A 96 -10.51 -23.83 24.18
N ALA A 97 -11.69 -23.98 24.79
CA ALA A 97 -11.79 -23.92 26.25
C ALA A 97 -10.97 -25.01 26.96
N THR A 98 -10.95 -26.23 26.37
CA THR A 98 -10.14 -27.33 26.90
C THR A 98 -8.65 -26.97 26.91
N LEU A 99 -8.11 -26.50 25.79
CA LEU A 99 -6.70 -26.14 25.66
C LEU A 99 -6.34 -24.92 26.50
N THR A 100 -7.21 -23.90 26.57
CA THR A 100 -7.04 -22.73 27.43
C THR A 100 -6.91 -23.13 28.90
N THR A 101 -7.70 -24.10 29.35
CA THR A 101 -7.63 -24.60 30.73
C THR A 101 -6.30 -25.33 31.00
N ILE A 102 -5.85 -26.15 30.06
CA ILE A 102 -4.62 -26.95 30.21
C ILE A 102 -3.37 -26.06 30.17
N TRP A 103 -3.33 -25.07 29.28
CA TRP A 103 -2.17 -24.21 29.05
C TRP A 103 -2.32 -22.79 29.58
N ALA A 104 -3.19 -22.57 30.58
CA ALA A 104 -3.34 -21.27 31.24
C ALA A 104 -2.01 -20.71 31.77
N ALA A 105 -1.10 -21.58 32.21
CA ALA A 105 0.24 -21.21 32.67
C ALA A 105 1.31 -21.16 31.56
N GLN A 106 0.95 -21.47 30.31
CA GLN A 106 1.84 -21.48 29.15
C GLN A 106 1.18 -20.73 27.96
N PRO A 107 0.93 -19.41 28.09
CA PRO A 107 0.15 -18.64 27.12
C PRO A 107 0.77 -18.62 25.72
N GLU A 108 2.10 -18.62 25.61
CA GLU A 108 2.80 -18.67 24.32
C GLU A 108 2.51 -19.97 23.55
N LEU A 109 2.53 -21.13 24.24
CA LEU A 109 2.19 -22.42 23.62
C LEU A 109 0.72 -22.47 23.21
N LEU A 110 -0.16 -22.00 24.10
CA LEU A 110 -1.59 -21.91 23.83
C LEU A 110 -1.85 -21.11 22.54
N LEU A 111 -1.32 -19.89 22.45
CA LEU A 111 -1.53 -19.00 21.31
C LEU A 111 -1.03 -19.62 19.99
N ARG A 112 0.12 -20.30 20.00
CA ARG A 112 0.63 -21.01 18.81
C ARG A 112 -0.34 -22.08 18.34
N VAL A 113 -0.86 -22.92 19.24
CA VAL A 113 -1.82 -23.97 18.84
C VAL A 113 -3.14 -23.37 18.37
N LEU A 114 -3.62 -22.31 19.02
CA LEU A 114 -4.82 -21.60 18.60
C LEU A 114 -4.66 -20.96 17.21
N ALA A 115 -3.49 -20.42 16.89
CA ALA A 115 -3.19 -19.88 15.56
C ALA A 115 -3.27 -20.99 14.49
N GLU A 116 -2.69 -22.15 14.77
CA GLU A 116 -2.71 -23.31 13.86
C GLU A 116 -4.13 -23.85 13.61
N ILE A 117 -5.06 -23.75 14.58
CA ILE A 117 -6.47 -24.14 14.38
C ILE A 117 -7.10 -23.32 13.24
N ALA A 118 -6.86 -22.00 13.21
CA ALA A 118 -7.38 -21.16 12.14
C ALA A 118 -6.65 -21.40 10.81
N ALA A 119 -5.32 -21.52 10.83
CA ALA A 119 -4.50 -21.73 9.63
C ALA A 119 -4.87 -23.04 8.90
N GLU A 120 -5.08 -24.13 9.65
CA GLU A 120 -5.38 -25.45 9.10
C GLU A 120 -6.79 -25.57 8.52
N PHE A 121 -7.70 -24.61 8.75
CA PHE A 121 -9.04 -24.60 8.15
C PHE A 121 -9.02 -24.66 6.62
N SER A 122 -7.99 -24.05 6.01
CA SER A 122 -7.78 -24.08 4.56
C SER A 122 -7.40 -25.47 4.03
N ASN A 123 -6.77 -26.30 4.87
CA ASN A 123 -6.16 -27.59 4.52
C ASN A 123 -7.06 -28.80 4.77
N ILE A 124 -8.20 -28.62 5.44
CA ILE A 124 -9.12 -29.70 5.80
C ILE A 124 -9.80 -30.27 4.55
N GLN A 125 -9.92 -31.60 4.51
CA GLN A 125 -10.61 -32.33 3.46
C GLN A 125 -11.94 -32.87 4.01
N MET A 126 -13.03 -32.14 3.79
CA MET A 126 -14.39 -32.59 4.14
C MET A 126 -15.44 -32.02 3.17
N PRO A 127 -16.63 -32.63 3.06
CA PRO A 127 -17.74 -32.09 2.27
C PRO A 127 -18.09 -30.64 2.64
N LEU A 128 -18.51 -29.84 1.64
CA LEU A 128 -18.82 -28.41 1.81
C LEU A 128 -19.85 -28.13 2.91
N THR A 129 -20.84 -29.01 3.08
CA THR A 129 -21.87 -28.88 4.13
C THR A 129 -21.28 -29.00 5.54
N GLN A 130 -20.38 -29.96 5.75
CA GLN A 130 -19.66 -30.13 7.02
C GLN A 130 -18.67 -28.98 7.23
N ARG A 131 -17.95 -28.57 6.18
CA ARG A 131 -17.02 -27.43 6.23
C ARG A 131 -17.72 -26.13 6.63
N SER A 132 -18.94 -25.89 6.11
CA SER A 132 -19.73 -24.72 6.47
C SER A 132 -20.21 -24.74 7.92
N LYS A 133 -20.55 -25.92 8.47
CA LYS A 133 -20.89 -26.08 9.88
C LYS A 133 -19.68 -25.79 10.76
N LEU A 134 -18.53 -26.40 10.45
CA LEU A 134 -17.28 -26.15 11.16
C LEU A 134 -16.90 -24.66 11.13
N LYS A 135 -17.02 -23.99 9.98
CA LYS A 135 -16.81 -22.54 9.86
C LYS A 135 -17.71 -21.74 10.82
N THR A 136 -18.97 -22.13 10.92
CA THR A 136 -19.94 -21.48 11.82
C THR A 136 -19.56 -21.68 13.28
N GLU A 137 -19.09 -22.86 13.66
CA GLU A 137 -18.59 -23.10 15.02
C GLU A 137 -17.32 -22.31 15.32
N LEU A 138 -16.35 -22.26 14.39
CA LEU A 138 -15.15 -21.41 14.53
C LEU A 138 -15.50 -19.93 14.70
N HIS A 139 -16.50 -19.43 13.97
CA HIS A 139 -16.99 -18.06 14.15
C HIS A 139 -17.56 -17.82 15.55
N LYS A 140 -18.27 -18.79 16.15
CA LYS A 140 -18.71 -18.67 17.55
C LYS A 140 -17.51 -18.66 18.50
N THR A 141 -16.54 -19.53 18.26
CA THR A 141 -15.32 -19.61 19.08
C THR A 141 -14.44 -18.35 18.98
N SER A 142 -14.59 -17.54 17.93
CA SER A 142 -13.80 -16.32 17.75
C SER A 142 -13.92 -15.33 18.92
N GLU A 143 -15.08 -15.26 19.58
CA GLU A 143 -15.27 -14.42 20.79
C GLU A 143 -14.37 -14.86 21.94
N ASP A 144 -14.23 -16.18 22.14
CA ASP A 144 -13.36 -16.74 23.17
C ASP A 144 -11.89 -16.44 22.86
N ILE A 145 -11.50 -16.52 21.58
CA ILE A 145 -10.15 -16.21 21.12
C ILE A 145 -9.82 -14.74 21.34
N ILE A 146 -10.71 -13.83 20.97
CA ILE A 146 -10.56 -12.38 21.20
C ILE A 146 -10.33 -12.13 22.69
N ARG A 147 -11.11 -12.78 23.57
CA ARG A 147 -10.96 -12.63 25.03
C ARG A 147 -9.64 -13.19 25.55
N ILE A 148 -9.21 -14.36 25.06
CA ILE A 148 -7.91 -14.96 25.44
C ILE A 148 -6.77 -14.01 25.04
N ILE A 149 -6.76 -13.55 23.79
CA ILE A 149 -5.72 -12.64 23.27
C ILE A 149 -5.73 -11.33 24.05
N SER A 150 -6.91 -10.73 24.29
CA SER A 150 -7.02 -9.50 25.09
C SER A 150 -6.44 -9.68 26.50
N THR A 151 -6.68 -10.85 27.11
CA THR A 151 -6.17 -11.16 28.46
C THR A 151 -4.65 -11.31 28.46
N VAL A 152 -4.09 -11.99 27.46
CA VAL A 152 -2.64 -12.21 27.35
C VAL A 152 -1.91 -10.91 27.00
N MET A 153 -2.44 -10.11 26.08
CA MET A 153 -1.82 -8.84 25.68
C MET A 153 -1.94 -7.75 26.74
N GLY A 154 -3.00 -7.78 27.56
CA GLY A 154 -3.19 -6.85 28.68
C GLY A 154 -2.40 -7.21 29.94
N ALA A 155 -1.67 -8.32 29.94
CA ALA A 155 -0.82 -8.70 31.07
C ALA A 155 0.49 -7.89 31.06
N ASP A 156 0.77 -7.18 32.14
CA ASP A 156 1.95 -6.31 32.29
C ASP A 156 3.28 -7.08 32.16
N ASP A 157 3.27 -8.39 32.44
CA ASP A 157 4.42 -9.30 32.43
C ASP A 157 4.52 -10.16 31.15
N ALA A 158 3.66 -9.93 30.15
CA ALA A 158 3.72 -10.69 28.90
C ALA A 158 5.04 -10.46 28.16
N SER A 159 5.80 -11.55 27.96
CA SER A 159 7.08 -11.51 27.23
C SER A 159 6.89 -11.06 25.77
N PRO A 160 7.93 -10.49 25.13
CA PRO A 160 7.87 -10.14 23.70
C PRO A 160 7.50 -11.34 22.82
N SER A 161 8.01 -12.54 23.13
CA SER A 161 7.66 -13.79 22.42
C SER A 161 6.17 -14.15 22.56
N THR A 162 5.58 -13.90 23.73
CA THR A 162 4.15 -14.15 23.98
C THR A 162 3.29 -13.14 23.24
N ARG A 163 3.69 -11.86 23.24
CA ARG A 163 3.03 -10.81 22.45
C ARG A 163 3.06 -11.12 20.96
N GLN A 164 4.22 -11.55 20.44
CA GLN A 164 4.35 -11.96 19.04
C GLN A 164 3.46 -13.16 18.69
N ALA A 165 3.41 -14.19 19.55
CA ALA A 165 2.50 -15.31 19.36
C ALA A 165 1.02 -14.88 19.36
N ALA A 166 0.67 -13.83 20.12
CA ALA A 166 -0.67 -13.26 20.11
C ALA A 166 -0.98 -12.57 18.77
N VAL A 167 -0.03 -11.81 18.23
CA VAL A 167 -0.15 -11.18 16.90
C VAL A 167 -0.34 -12.23 15.80
N GLU A 168 0.50 -13.26 15.77
CA GLU A 168 0.38 -14.38 14.81
C GLU A 168 -0.97 -15.10 14.94
N CYS A 169 -1.49 -15.24 16.16
CA CYS A 169 -2.81 -15.81 16.40
C CYS A 169 -3.91 -14.94 15.81
N VAL A 170 -3.92 -13.63 16.07
CA VAL A 170 -4.86 -12.69 15.42
C VAL A 170 -4.77 -12.82 13.90
N GLU A 171 -3.55 -12.90 13.38
CA GLU A 171 -3.30 -12.99 11.96
C GLU A 171 -3.97 -14.19 11.29
N GLN A 172 -3.86 -15.38 11.88
CA GLN A 172 -4.48 -16.57 11.31
C GLN A 172 -6.01 -16.55 11.43
N TRP A 173 -6.54 -16.02 12.54
CA TRP A 173 -7.99 -16.03 12.78
C TRP A 173 -8.75 -15.05 11.89
N VAL A 174 -8.18 -13.89 11.56
CA VAL A 174 -8.84 -12.97 10.62
C VAL A 174 -8.78 -13.45 9.18
N LYS A 175 -7.90 -14.41 8.84
CA LYS A 175 -7.88 -15.05 7.52
C LYS A 175 -9.05 -16.03 7.31
N LEU A 176 -9.82 -16.32 8.36
CA LEU A 176 -10.98 -17.20 8.23
C LEU A 176 -12.07 -16.54 7.37
N PRO A 177 -12.65 -17.28 6.39
CA PRO A 177 -13.67 -16.72 5.51
C PRO A 177 -14.95 -16.38 6.29
N GLY A 178 -15.53 -15.21 6.06
CA GLY A 178 -16.76 -14.77 6.72
C GLY A 178 -16.57 -14.12 8.08
N ILE A 179 -15.33 -13.81 8.50
CA ILE A 179 -15.08 -13.23 9.82
C ILE A 179 -15.56 -11.77 9.91
N GLY A 180 -16.22 -11.43 11.02
CA GLY A 180 -16.70 -10.08 11.29
C GLY A 180 -15.63 -9.23 11.97
N LEU A 181 -14.86 -8.46 11.21
CA LEU A 181 -13.69 -7.72 11.72
C LEU A 181 -14.03 -6.63 12.76
N HIS A 182 -15.27 -6.14 12.78
CA HIS A 182 -15.77 -5.28 13.85
C HIS A 182 -15.65 -5.90 15.24
N GLN A 183 -15.76 -7.23 15.35
CA GLN A 183 -15.62 -7.97 16.62
C GLN A 183 -14.16 -8.00 17.10
N TRP A 184 -13.21 -7.87 16.17
CA TRP A 184 -11.77 -7.94 16.43
C TRP A 184 -11.14 -6.57 16.71
N ALA A 185 -11.91 -5.48 16.64
CA ALA A 185 -11.41 -4.11 16.71
C ALA A 185 -10.60 -3.82 17.99
N SER A 186 -11.02 -4.34 19.14
CA SER A 186 -10.32 -4.13 20.43
C SER A 186 -8.92 -4.74 20.42
N VAL A 187 -8.77 -5.97 19.92
CA VAL A 187 -7.49 -6.67 19.83
C VAL A 187 -6.61 -6.08 18.74
N LEU A 188 -7.19 -5.74 17.58
CA LEU A 188 -6.47 -5.08 16.50
C LEU A 188 -5.88 -3.76 16.95
N SER A 189 -6.62 -2.95 17.72
CA SER A 189 -6.10 -1.70 18.29
C SER A 189 -4.85 -1.93 19.17
N VAL A 190 -4.83 -2.99 19.96
CA VAL A 190 -3.70 -3.30 20.87
C VAL A 190 -2.51 -3.85 20.09
N VAL A 191 -2.74 -4.76 19.12
CA VAL A 191 -1.71 -5.27 18.21
C VAL A 191 -1.04 -4.13 17.47
N PHE A 192 -1.83 -3.22 16.90
CA PHE A 192 -1.30 -2.10 16.16
C PHE A 192 -0.61 -1.06 17.05
N SER A 193 -1.03 -0.91 18.32
CA SER A 193 -0.32 -0.06 19.30
C SER A 193 1.02 -0.66 19.71
N ALA A 194 1.10 -1.98 19.92
CA ALA A 194 2.35 -2.67 20.26
C ALA A 194 3.40 -2.53 19.14
N VAL A 195 2.98 -2.63 17.88
CA VAL A 195 3.85 -2.38 16.71
C VAL A 195 4.35 -0.93 16.68
N SER A 196 3.53 0.04 17.11
CA SER A 196 3.92 1.45 17.18
C SER A 196 4.96 1.75 18.29
N GLU A 197 4.87 1.09 19.43
CA GLU A 197 5.79 1.30 20.56
C GLU A 197 7.20 0.72 20.30
N ASP A 198 7.29 -0.46 19.67
CA ASP A 198 8.57 -1.07 19.25
C ASP A 198 9.28 -0.22 18.17
N SER A 199 8.51 0.53 17.38
CA SER A 199 9.01 1.48 16.38
C SER A 199 9.69 2.70 17.03
N ILE A 200 9.14 3.21 18.14
CA ILE A 200 9.64 4.42 18.83
C ILE A 200 10.89 4.11 19.67
N CYS A 201 10.97 2.91 20.26
CA CYS A 201 12.09 2.54 21.13
C CYS A 201 13.40 2.27 20.35
N SER A 202 13.30 1.98 19.06
CA SER A 202 14.44 1.70 18.17
C SER A 202 15.07 2.97 17.58
N CYS A 203 14.45 4.14 17.74
CA CYS A 203 14.91 5.41 17.15
C CYS A 203 16.12 6.07 17.85
N GLN A 204 16.72 5.46 18.87
CA GLN A 204 17.92 6.01 19.53
C GLN A 204 19.26 5.44 19.04
N GLY A 205 19.28 4.57 18.02
CA GLY A 205 20.55 4.11 17.46
C GLY A 205 20.41 3.42 16.11
N SER A 206 20.81 4.14 15.05
CA SER A 206 21.38 3.67 13.77
C SER A 206 21.14 2.22 13.31
N TYR A 207 19.90 1.75 13.30
CA TYR A 207 19.48 0.53 12.58
C TYR A 207 18.26 0.84 11.71
N ALA A 208 18.27 0.29 10.49
CA ALA A 208 17.23 0.51 9.50
C ALA A 208 15.91 -0.11 9.98
N VAL A 209 14.87 0.71 9.97
CA VAL A 209 13.47 0.35 10.28
C VAL A 209 12.87 -0.60 9.22
N ASP A 210 13.62 -0.87 8.15
CA ASP A 210 13.22 -1.62 6.96
C ASP A 210 12.99 -3.13 7.17
N GLU A 211 13.47 -3.72 8.28
CA GLU A 211 13.42 -5.18 8.48
C GLU A 211 12.40 -5.69 9.51
N LEU A 212 11.76 -4.85 10.34
CA LEU A 212 10.85 -5.36 11.39
C LEU A 212 9.35 -5.41 11.00
N ILE A 213 8.92 -4.63 10.01
CA ILE A 213 7.51 -4.60 9.54
C ILE A 213 7.34 -5.39 8.22
N SER A 214 8.29 -6.25 7.88
CA SER A 214 8.16 -7.25 6.80
C SER A 214 7.33 -8.46 7.20
N ASP A 215 7.05 -8.63 8.49
CA ASP A 215 6.58 -9.89 9.06
C ASP A 215 5.06 -10.03 9.15
N LEU A 216 4.29 -8.98 8.80
CA LEU A 216 2.84 -9.09 8.63
C LEU A 216 2.52 -9.50 7.18
N PRO A 217 2.03 -10.73 6.94
CA PRO A 217 1.89 -11.27 5.59
C PRO A 217 0.85 -10.51 4.78
N SER A 218 1.17 -10.18 3.53
CA SER A 218 0.25 -9.60 2.53
C SER A 218 -1.15 -10.27 2.48
N SER A 219 -1.24 -11.57 2.80
CA SER A 219 -2.51 -12.30 2.94
C SER A 219 -3.45 -11.78 4.04
N PHE A 220 -2.93 -11.23 5.14
CA PHE A 220 -3.71 -10.65 6.24
C PHE A 220 -4.46 -9.39 5.76
N PHE A 221 -3.76 -8.51 5.05
CA PHE A 221 -4.35 -7.32 4.43
C PHE A 221 -5.35 -7.69 3.32
N MET A 222 -5.08 -8.76 2.56
CA MET A 222 -5.96 -9.30 1.52
C MET A 222 -7.29 -9.88 2.05
N THR A 223 -7.30 -10.49 3.24
CA THR A 223 -8.54 -11.01 3.85
C THR A 223 -9.32 -9.92 4.59
N LEU A 224 -8.63 -8.93 5.19
CA LEU A 224 -9.24 -7.69 5.66
C LEU A 224 -9.96 -6.93 4.52
N ARG A 225 -9.33 -6.96 3.34
CA ARG A 225 -9.73 -6.38 2.04
C ARG A 225 -11.00 -6.99 1.42
N GLU A 226 -11.36 -8.24 1.72
CA GLU A 226 -12.59 -8.87 1.19
C GLU A 226 -13.83 -8.69 2.08
N HIS A 227 -13.68 -8.35 3.37
CA HIS A 227 -14.76 -8.47 4.37
C HIS A 227 -15.20 -7.19 5.09
N ILE A 228 -14.51 -6.05 4.92
CA ILE A 228 -14.91 -4.81 5.60
C ILE A 228 -15.30 -3.69 4.64
N GLY A 229 -16.50 -3.14 4.86
CA GLY A 229 -16.94 -1.88 4.27
C GLY A 229 -16.21 -0.64 4.84
N SER A 230 -16.64 0.53 4.39
CA SER A 230 -16.03 1.87 4.51
C SER A 230 -15.37 2.28 5.84
N VAL A 231 -15.75 1.70 6.98
CA VAL A 231 -15.29 2.13 8.32
C VAL A 231 -13.87 1.63 8.67
N SER A 232 -13.36 0.57 8.02
CA SER A 232 -12.00 0.05 8.28
C SER A 232 -10.98 0.32 7.17
N LEU A 233 -11.42 0.86 6.02
CA LEU A 233 -10.52 1.50 5.05
C LEU A 233 -9.74 2.66 5.72
N PHE A 234 -10.43 3.35 6.64
CA PHE A 234 -9.92 4.41 7.50
C PHE A 234 -8.71 3.96 8.33
N PHE A 235 -8.77 2.77 8.94
CA PHE A 235 -7.68 2.23 9.76
C PHE A 235 -6.53 1.67 8.92
N CYS A 236 -6.82 1.00 7.80
CA CYS A 236 -5.79 0.47 6.90
C CYS A 236 -4.96 1.60 6.27
N ILE A 237 -5.61 2.65 5.74
CA ILE A 237 -4.87 3.73 5.10
C ILE A 237 -4.13 4.56 6.15
N GLN A 238 -4.73 4.83 7.32
CA GLN A 238 -4.06 5.60 8.37
C GLN A 238 -2.81 4.91 8.95
N TYR A 239 -2.79 3.57 9.04
CA TYR A 239 -1.56 2.82 9.39
C TYR A 239 -0.57 2.71 8.22
N VAL A 240 -1.04 2.72 6.97
CA VAL A 240 -0.17 2.67 5.79
C VAL A 240 0.52 4.01 5.50
N LEU A 241 -0.05 5.12 5.96
CA LEU A 241 0.61 6.44 5.97
C LEU A 241 1.90 6.45 6.83
N GLU A 242 2.03 5.53 7.79
CA GLU A 242 3.28 5.27 8.55
C GLU A 242 4.19 4.20 7.89
N TYR A 243 3.69 3.39 6.95
CA TYR A 243 4.33 2.19 6.35
C TYR A 243 5.15 2.44 5.07
N ARG A 244 5.65 3.65 4.85
CA ARG A 244 5.92 4.19 3.52
C ARG A 244 7.12 3.62 2.71
N MET A 245 7.38 2.31 2.63
CA MET A 245 8.50 1.79 1.80
C MET A 245 8.33 0.49 1.00
N VAL A 246 7.16 -0.19 0.91
CA VAL A 246 7.14 -1.47 0.14
C VAL A 246 6.05 -1.68 -0.93
N ARG A 247 4.85 -1.08 -0.93
CA ARG A 247 3.86 -1.41 -2.00
C ARG A 247 2.96 -0.26 -2.45
N SER A 248 3.14 0.16 -3.71
CA SER A 248 2.20 1.00 -4.49
C SER A 248 0.89 0.29 -4.86
N GLU A 249 0.81 -1.03 -4.66
CA GLU A 249 -0.32 -1.87 -5.09
C GLU A 249 -1.57 -1.71 -4.21
N VAL A 250 -1.45 -1.17 -2.99
CA VAL A 250 -2.54 -1.20 -1.98
C VAL A 250 -3.65 -0.19 -2.27
N SER A 251 -3.30 1.03 -2.70
CA SER A 251 -4.25 2.06 -3.10
C SER A 251 -4.99 1.67 -4.40
N ILE A 252 -4.24 1.09 -5.35
CA ILE A 252 -4.77 0.51 -6.60
C ILE A 252 -5.76 -0.60 -6.27
N ASP A 253 -5.37 -1.51 -5.38
CA ASP A 253 -6.21 -2.61 -4.92
C ASP A 253 -7.47 -2.15 -4.18
N ALA A 254 -7.36 -1.13 -3.33
CA ALA A 254 -8.49 -0.53 -2.62
C ALA A 254 -9.49 0.12 -3.59
N TYR A 255 -8.97 0.84 -4.60
CA TYR A 255 -9.76 1.43 -5.66
C TYR A 255 -10.45 0.34 -6.51
N PHE A 256 -9.79 -0.76 -6.87
CA PHE A 256 -10.45 -1.84 -7.61
C PHE A 256 -11.59 -2.53 -6.85
N ILE A 257 -11.63 -2.41 -5.51
CA ILE A 257 -12.66 -3.07 -4.69
C ILE A 257 -13.80 -2.12 -4.32
N THR A 258 -13.44 -0.91 -3.89
CA THR A 258 -14.40 0.06 -3.34
C THR A 258 -14.63 1.25 -4.26
N GLY A 259 -13.90 1.33 -5.37
CA GLY A 259 -14.02 2.37 -6.38
C GLY A 259 -13.88 3.76 -5.78
N ARG A 260 -14.87 4.61 -6.08
CA ARG A 260 -14.93 6.01 -5.64
C ARG A 260 -14.87 6.22 -4.14
N ASP A 261 -15.25 5.24 -3.32
CA ASP A 261 -15.19 5.41 -1.86
C ASP A 261 -13.73 5.49 -1.37
N THR A 262 -12.77 4.86 -2.07
CA THR A 262 -11.34 5.07 -1.83
C THR A 262 -10.95 6.51 -2.13
N LEU A 263 -11.39 7.06 -3.25
CA LEU A 263 -11.03 8.43 -3.66
C LEU A 263 -11.63 9.49 -2.73
N LYS A 264 -12.88 9.31 -2.30
CA LYS A 264 -13.52 10.17 -1.28
C LYS A 264 -12.75 10.16 0.03
N PHE A 265 -12.33 8.98 0.47
CA PHE A 265 -11.54 8.83 1.68
C PHE A 265 -10.20 9.56 1.55
N LEU A 266 -9.48 9.36 0.45
CA LEU A 266 -8.20 10.02 0.21
C LEU A 266 -8.36 11.55 0.16
N ASN A 267 -9.42 12.07 -0.46
CA ASN A 267 -9.70 13.51 -0.47
C ASN A 267 -10.00 14.06 0.93
N MET A 268 -10.83 13.36 1.71
CA MET A 268 -11.16 13.76 3.08
C MET A 268 -9.91 13.77 3.99
N GLU A 269 -9.07 12.75 3.92
CA GLU A 269 -7.82 12.73 4.69
C GLU A 269 -6.84 13.80 4.21
N LEU A 270 -6.72 14.00 2.89
CA LEU A 270 -5.86 15.04 2.32
C LEU A 270 -6.27 16.43 2.79
N GLU A 271 -7.56 16.75 2.76
CA GLU A 271 -8.10 17.99 3.31
C GLU A 271 -7.75 18.13 4.81
N GLY A 272 -7.91 17.05 5.57
CA GLY A 272 -7.60 17.00 7.00
C GLY A 272 -6.11 17.23 7.30
N THR A 273 -5.19 16.73 6.49
CA THR A 273 -3.74 16.91 6.69
C THR A 273 -3.25 18.28 6.22
N ILE A 274 -3.82 18.80 5.13
CA ILE A 274 -3.58 20.17 4.66
C ILE A 274 -3.96 21.17 5.76
N ALA A 275 -5.14 21.01 6.36
CA ALA A 275 -5.61 21.88 7.45
C ALA A 275 -4.71 21.85 8.69
N LYS A 276 -4.02 20.72 8.93
CA LYS A 276 -3.09 20.54 10.05
C LYS A 276 -1.66 20.99 9.74
N GLY A 277 -1.33 21.24 8.47
CA GLY A 277 0.03 21.56 8.03
C GLY A 277 1.01 20.39 8.12
N ASP A 278 0.53 19.14 8.13
CA ASP A 278 1.38 17.95 8.19
C ASP A 278 1.86 17.58 6.78
N LEU A 279 3.02 18.12 6.39
CA LEU A 279 3.58 17.96 5.04
C LEU A 279 3.90 16.50 4.71
N CYS A 280 4.45 15.75 5.67
CA CYS A 280 4.78 14.34 5.48
C CYS A 280 3.54 13.50 5.20
N ARG A 281 2.50 13.66 6.02
CA ARG A 281 1.26 12.90 5.85
C ARG A 281 0.49 13.32 4.61
N THR A 282 0.47 14.62 4.31
CA THR A 282 -0.10 15.15 3.06
C THR A 282 0.57 14.52 1.84
N GLU A 283 1.89 14.42 1.85
CA GLU A 283 2.66 13.85 0.74
C GLU A 283 2.45 12.34 0.59
N CYS A 284 2.34 11.61 1.71
CA CYS A 284 1.95 10.20 1.68
C CYS A 284 0.57 9.98 1.04
N ILE A 285 -0.44 10.79 1.40
CA ILE A 285 -1.78 10.71 0.82
C ILE A 285 -1.75 11.04 -0.67
N MET A 286 -1.00 12.08 -1.06
CA MET A 286 -0.81 12.46 -2.46
C MET A 286 -0.16 11.35 -3.28
N PHE A 287 0.79 10.62 -2.72
CA PHE A 287 1.43 9.48 -3.37
C PHE A 287 0.45 8.31 -3.58
N LEU A 288 -0.44 8.05 -2.62
CA LEU A 288 -1.50 7.05 -2.79
C LEU A 288 -2.47 7.47 -3.90
N TRP A 289 -2.78 8.76 -4.01
CA TRP A 289 -3.55 9.30 -5.14
C TRP A 289 -2.82 9.11 -6.47
N GLU A 290 -1.53 9.44 -6.55
CA GLU A 290 -0.67 9.26 -7.74
C GLU A 290 -0.74 7.81 -8.25
N THR A 291 -0.63 6.83 -7.35
CA THR A 291 -0.65 5.41 -7.74
C THR A 291 -1.98 4.92 -8.29
N VAL A 292 -3.10 5.55 -7.92
CA VAL A 292 -4.44 5.18 -8.42
C VAL A 292 -4.77 5.89 -9.73
N ALA A 293 -4.13 7.02 -10.01
CA ALA A 293 -4.44 7.90 -11.13
C ALA A 293 -4.49 7.18 -12.50
N ASP A 294 -3.59 6.22 -12.75
CA ASP A 294 -3.53 5.46 -14.01
C ASP A 294 -4.74 4.53 -14.24
N TYR A 295 -5.54 4.27 -13.21
CA TYR A 295 -6.69 3.36 -13.24
C TYR A 295 -8.03 4.08 -13.21
N LEU A 296 -8.02 5.41 -13.14
CA LEU A 296 -9.22 6.22 -13.08
C LEU A 296 -9.94 6.28 -14.43
N SER A 297 -11.22 6.63 -14.37
CA SER A 297 -12.07 6.81 -15.53
C SER A 297 -12.83 8.13 -15.44
N GLU A 298 -13.53 8.52 -16.50
CA GLU A 298 -14.48 9.64 -16.50
C GLU A 298 -15.53 9.52 -15.38
N SER A 299 -15.84 8.29 -14.95
CA SER A 299 -16.84 8.07 -13.90
C SER A 299 -16.39 8.57 -12.52
N ASP A 300 -15.10 8.82 -12.33
CA ASP A 300 -14.47 9.25 -11.07
C ASP A 300 -14.24 10.77 -11.01
N TYR A 301 -14.83 11.51 -11.97
CA TYR A 301 -14.63 12.94 -12.17
C TYR A 301 -14.86 13.78 -10.90
N LEU A 302 -15.91 13.50 -10.13
CA LEU A 302 -16.25 14.31 -8.95
C LEU A 302 -15.12 14.28 -7.93
N GLU A 303 -14.57 13.09 -7.69
CA GLU A 303 -13.48 12.89 -6.76
C GLU A 303 -12.15 13.44 -7.31
N ILE A 304 -11.91 13.36 -8.62
CA ILE A 304 -10.76 14.02 -9.28
C ILE A 304 -10.85 15.54 -9.11
N TYR A 305 -12.02 16.13 -9.35
CA TYR A 305 -12.26 17.57 -9.25
C TYR A 305 -12.01 18.08 -7.82
N ASP A 306 -12.49 17.36 -6.81
CA ASP A 306 -12.22 17.71 -5.42
C ASP A 306 -10.74 17.57 -5.06
N ASN A 307 -10.04 16.56 -5.60
CA ASN A 307 -8.60 16.43 -5.43
C ASN A 307 -7.82 17.61 -6.04
N LEU A 308 -8.22 18.08 -7.23
CA LEU A 308 -7.57 19.22 -7.90
C LEU A 308 -7.74 20.52 -7.10
N LYS A 309 -8.90 20.74 -6.46
CA LYS A 309 -9.07 21.87 -5.54
C LYS A 309 -8.11 21.81 -4.35
N LEU A 310 -7.86 20.62 -3.80
CA LEU A 310 -6.90 20.43 -2.72
C LEU A 310 -5.46 20.65 -3.21
N CYS A 311 -5.12 20.16 -4.41
CA CYS A 311 -3.83 20.43 -5.05
C CYS A 311 -3.57 21.92 -5.29
N MET A 312 -4.61 22.71 -5.59
CA MET A 312 -4.48 24.16 -5.71
C MET A 312 -4.03 24.82 -4.39
N GLN A 313 -4.50 24.32 -3.24
CA GLN A 313 -4.06 24.82 -1.93
C GLN A 313 -2.59 24.49 -1.66
N LEU A 314 -2.12 23.38 -2.23
CA LEU A 314 -0.73 22.93 -2.21
C LEU A 314 0.18 23.65 -3.22
N SER A 315 -0.28 24.68 -3.93
CA SER A 315 0.56 25.39 -4.90
C SER A 315 1.51 26.44 -4.30
N ASN A 316 1.29 26.80 -3.03
CA ASN A 316 2.07 27.80 -2.28
C ASN A 316 2.84 27.17 -1.11
N ILE A 317 3.46 26.01 -1.33
CA ILE A 317 4.28 25.35 -0.31
C ILE A 317 5.58 26.16 -0.13
N GLY A 318 6.03 26.31 1.12
CA GLY A 318 7.24 27.07 1.46
C GLY A 318 8.54 26.43 0.96
N GLU A 319 9.68 26.95 1.43
CA GLU A 319 11.00 26.39 1.11
C GLU A 319 11.44 25.37 2.17
N GLY A 320 11.72 24.14 1.75
CA GLY A 320 12.24 23.09 2.63
C GLY A 320 12.24 21.70 1.97
N ALA A 321 12.93 20.74 2.59
CA ALA A 321 13.13 19.41 2.00
C ALA A 321 11.83 18.58 1.94
N ASP A 322 10.94 18.76 2.91
CA ASP A 322 9.64 18.09 2.95
C ASP A 322 8.64 18.76 1.98
N GLU A 323 8.73 20.07 1.83
CA GLU A 323 7.99 20.88 0.88
C GLU A 323 8.35 20.53 -0.57
N ASP A 324 9.64 20.40 -0.87
CA ASP A 324 10.14 19.97 -2.18
C ASP A 324 9.68 18.54 -2.50
N ARG A 325 9.69 17.65 -1.51
CA ARG A 325 9.19 16.27 -1.68
C ARG A 325 7.70 16.26 -2.01
N LEU A 326 6.90 17.02 -1.26
CA LEU A 326 5.47 17.16 -1.48
C LEU A 326 5.17 17.73 -2.87
N ALA A 327 5.85 18.81 -3.25
CA ALA A 327 5.69 19.42 -4.55
C ALA A 327 5.99 18.45 -5.71
N ASN A 328 7.05 17.65 -5.60
CA ASN A 328 7.39 16.63 -6.60
C ASN A 328 6.31 15.54 -6.73
N THR A 329 5.74 15.10 -5.61
CA THR A 329 4.67 14.09 -5.61
C THR A 329 3.37 14.66 -6.18
N VAL A 330 3.01 15.91 -5.83
CA VAL A 330 1.87 16.62 -6.44
C VAL A 330 2.05 16.73 -7.95
N MET A 331 3.25 17.07 -8.44
CA MET A 331 3.48 17.22 -9.88
C MET A 331 3.42 15.91 -10.65
N ARG A 332 3.92 14.80 -10.08
CA ARG A 332 3.78 13.46 -10.68
C ARG A 332 2.33 13.03 -10.75
N HIS A 333 1.57 13.29 -9.69
CA HIS A 333 0.13 13.05 -9.65
C HIS A 333 -0.62 13.84 -10.74
N LEU A 334 -0.38 15.15 -10.86
CA LEU A 334 -0.99 15.98 -11.90
C LEU A 334 -0.64 15.49 -13.32
N TYR A 335 0.60 15.02 -13.50
CA TYR A 335 1.02 14.41 -14.76
C TYR A 335 0.25 13.11 -15.05
N ALA A 336 0.09 12.23 -14.06
CA ALA A 336 -0.72 11.01 -14.20
C ALA A 336 -2.19 11.33 -14.54
N LEU A 337 -2.81 12.28 -13.82
CA LEU A 337 -4.17 12.73 -14.13
C LEU A 337 -4.29 13.36 -15.53
N SER A 338 -3.24 14.01 -16.03
CA SER A 338 -3.28 14.59 -17.37
C SER A 338 -3.46 13.54 -18.48
N HIS A 339 -3.04 12.29 -18.23
CA HIS A 339 -3.24 11.16 -19.15
C HIS A 339 -4.70 10.69 -19.25
N LEU A 340 -5.55 11.04 -18.28
CA LEU A 340 -6.99 10.73 -18.29
C LEU A 340 -7.79 11.64 -19.24
N ILE A 341 -7.19 12.74 -19.71
CA ILE A 341 -7.80 13.69 -20.65
C ILE A 341 -7.75 13.09 -22.06
N GLN A 342 -8.40 11.95 -22.29
CA GLN A 342 -8.45 11.35 -23.62
C GLN A 342 -9.72 11.67 -24.40
N GLU A 343 -10.91 11.80 -23.81
CA GLU A 343 -12.09 12.19 -24.57
C GLU A 343 -13.03 13.07 -23.71
N HIS A 344 -13.30 14.30 -24.18
CA HIS A 344 -14.46 15.15 -23.81
C HIS A 344 -14.51 16.04 -22.54
N ASP A 345 -13.45 16.21 -21.73
CA ASP A 345 -13.55 17.13 -20.57
C ASP A 345 -12.46 18.22 -20.51
N ASP A 346 -12.76 19.39 -21.09
CA ASP A 346 -11.88 20.57 -21.11
C ASP A 346 -11.55 21.14 -19.73
N LEU A 347 -12.44 20.91 -18.75
CA LEU A 347 -12.39 21.52 -17.41
C LEU A 347 -11.25 20.97 -16.55
N VAL A 348 -11.04 19.65 -16.56
CA VAL A 348 -9.95 19.00 -15.80
C VAL A 348 -8.59 19.41 -16.35
N GLY A 349 -8.46 19.51 -17.67
CA GLY A 349 -7.25 20.01 -18.31
C GLY A 349 -6.95 21.47 -17.91
N ASP A 350 -7.97 22.32 -17.86
CA ASP A 350 -7.80 23.72 -17.46
C ASP A 350 -7.35 23.86 -16.01
N ASP A 351 -7.94 23.09 -15.08
CA ASP A 351 -7.55 23.08 -13.67
C ASP A 351 -6.11 22.55 -13.49
N ILE A 352 -5.75 21.44 -14.13
CA ILE A 352 -4.38 20.89 -14.11
C ILE A 352 -3.38 21.91 -14.66
N SER A 353 -3.73 22.60 -15.74
CA SER A 353 -2.89 23.63 -16.36
C SER A 353 -2.70 24.84 -15.42
N GLN A 354 -3.77 25.26 -14.74
CA GLN A 354 -3.72 26.39 -13.81
C GLN A 354 -2.88 26.08 -12.56
N ILE A 355 -3.01 24.88 -11.99
CA ILE A 355 -2.19 24.44 -10.85
C ILE A 355 -0.72 24.37 -11.28
N SER A 356 -0.44 23.68 -12.39
CA SER A 356 0.91 23.54 -12.94
C SER A 356 1.52 24.91 -13.27
N TYR A 357 0.74 25.85 -13.78
CA TYR A 357 1.22 27.22 -14.02
C TYR A 357 1.69 27.91 -12.74
N THR A 358 0.98 27.71 -11.63
CA THR A 358 1.35 28.27 -10.32
C THR A 358 2.67 27.69 -9.84
N PHE A 359 2.88 26.37 -9.98
CA PHE A 359 4.16 25.72 -9.70
C PHE A 359 5.30 26.22 -10.61
N PHE A 360 5.02 26.47 -11.89
CA PHE A 360 6.01 26.99 -12.83
C PHE A 360 6.45 28.43 -12.51
N MET A 361 5.51 29.29 -12.11
CA MET A 361 5.78 30.69 -11.83
C MET A 361 6.45 30.94 -10.49
N ASN A 362 6.34 30.01 -9.54
CA ASN A 362 6.97 30.17 -8.24
C ASN A 362 8.49 30.01 -8.35
N GLU A 363 9.24 31.10 -8.11
CA GLU A 363 10.70 31.12 -8.24
C GLU A 363 11.43 30.33 -7.14
N SER A 364 10.78 30.07 -6.01
CA SER A 364 11.34 29.24 -4.93
C SER A 364 11.41 27.76 -5.31
N ASN A 365 10.61 27.33 -6.29
CA ASN A 365 10.58 25.94 -6.73
C ASN A 365 11.85 25.53 -7.47
N THR A 366 12.29 24.31 -7.22
CA THR A 366 13.42 23.71 -7.93
C THR A 366 13.21 23.74 -9.45
N GLN A 367 14.31 23.78 -10.20
CA GLN A 367 14.27 23.81 -11.66
C GLN A 367 13.59 22.55 -12.23
N GLU A 368 13.86 21.38 -11.64
CA GLU A 368 13.26 20.11 -12.05
C GLU A 368 11.73 20.13 -11.91
N LEU A 369 11.24 20.66 -10.79
CA LEU A 369 9.83 20.81 -10.50
C LEU A 369 9.14 21.76 -11.48
N ARG A 370 9.75 22.92 -11.77
CA ARG A 370 9.23 23.87 -12.77
C ARG A 370 9.22 23.30 -14.18
N LEU A 371 10.22 22.50 -14.56
CA LEU A 371 10.23 21.80 -15.84
C LEU A 371 9.16 20.70 -15.91
N MET A 372 8.88 20.00 -14.80
CA MET A 372 7.80 19.03 -14.72
C MET A 372 6.43 19.70 -14.86
N ALA A 373 6.23 20.86 -14.21
CA ALA A 373 5.05 21.68 -14.39
C ALA A 373 4.84 22.11 -15.84
N LEU A 374 5.91 22.55 -16.51
CA LEU A 374 5.86 22.91 -17.92
C LEU A 374 5.50 21.72 -18.83
N LYS A 375 6.01 20.52 -18.53
CA LYS A 375 5.65 19.28 -19.26
C LYS A 375 4.18 18.93 -19.10
N CYS A 376 3.63 19.06 -17.88
CA CYS A 376 2.22 18.81 -17.61
C CYS A 376 1.33 19.75 -18.43
N ILE A 377 1.63 21.06 -18.42
CA ILE A 377 0.92 22.05 -19.25
C ILE A 377 1.05 21.70 -20.74
N GLY A 378 2.24 21.36 -21.21
CA GLY A 378 2.47 20.96 -22.61
C GLY A 378 1.65 19.74 -23.02
N TYR A 379 1.53 18.74 -22.14
CA TYR A 379 0.74 17.55 -22.39
C TYR A 379 -0.76 17.86 -22.50
N VAL A 380 -1.32 18.60 -21.54
CA VAL A 380 -2.72 19.02 -21.58
C VAL A 380 -3.04 19.78 -22.87
N LEU A 381 -2.18 20.73 -23.25
CA LEU A 381 -2.37 21.49 -24.48
C LEU A 381 -2.26 20.63 -25.74
N SER A 382 -1.48 19.55 -25.72
CA SER A 382 -1.35 18.65 -26.87
C SER A 382 -2.61 17.80 -27.13
N MET A 383 -3.47 17.63 -26.12
CA MET A 383 -4.72 16.89 -26.21
C MET A 383 -5.92 17.73 -26.66
N LYS A 384 -5.82 19.06 -26.59
CA LYS A 384 -6.91 19.95 -27.04
C LYS A 384 -6.92 20.08 -28.57
N PRO A 385 -8.10 20.16 -29.21
CA PRO A 385 -8.20 20.51 -30.62
C PRO A 385 -7.46 21.83 -30.89
N SER A 386 -6.77 21.93 -32.02
CA SER A 386 -5.92 23.09 -32.35
C SER A 386 -6.64 24.45 -32.26
N HIS A 387 -7.96 24.48 -32.44
CA HIS A 387 -8.78 25.69 -32.25
C HIS A 387 -9.07 26.05 -30.76
N ASP A 388 -9.15 25.07 -29.86
CA ASP A 388 -9.36 25.29 -28.41
C ASP A 388 -8.06 25.56 -27.68
N VAL A 389 -6.94 25.01 -28.17
CA VAL A 389 -5.59 25.45 -27.81
C VAL A 389 -5.46 26.95 -28.04
N MET A 390 -6.01 27.47 -29.14
CA MET A 390 -6.03 28.91 -29.36
C MET A 390 -6.82 29.66 -28.30
N VAL A 391 -7.99 29.18 -27.87
CA VAL A 391 -8.77 29.87 -26.82
C VAL A 391 -8.11 29.74 -25.44
N CYS A 392 -7.59 28.59 -25.03
CA CYS A 392 -6.95 28.43 -23.71
C CYS A 392 -5.60 29.17 -23.61
N VAL A 393 -4.75 29.08 -24.65
CA VAL A 393 -3.43 29.71 -24.67
C VAL A 393 -3.51 31.21 -24.95
N PHE A 394 -4.44 31.68 -25.80
CA PHE A 394 -4.60 33.11 -26.10
C PHE A 394 -5.66 33.84 -25.26
N SER A 395 -6.59 33.16 -24.58
CA SER A 395 -7.41 33.83 -23.54
C SER A 395 -6.61 34.07 -22.29
N SER A 396 -5.68 33.17 -21.95
CA SER A 396 -4.76 33.40 -20.84
C SER A 396 -3.63 34.36 -21.23
N LYS A 397 -3.12 34.40 -22.49
CA LYS A 397 -1.95 35.22 -22.94
C LYS A 397 -0.69 35.12 -22.07
N ILE A 398 -0.71 34.38 -20.96
CA ILE A 398 0.19 34.54 -19.83
C ILE A 398 1.30 33.49 -19.90
N LEU A 399 1.00 32.25 -20.28
CA LEU A 399 1.98 31.17 -20.34
C LEU A 399 3.05 31.45 -21.40
N PHE A 400 2.63 31.74 -22.63
CA PHE A 400 3.53 32.05 -23.73
C PHE A 400 4.39 33.30 -23.44
N LYS A 401 3.77 34.36 -22.90
CA LYS A 401 4.48 35.55 -22.44
C LYS A 401 5.49 35.22 -21.34
N ALA A 402 5.09 34.42 -20.34
CA ALA A 402 5.95 34.01 -19.24
C ALA A 402 7.14 33.18 -19.72
N ILE A 403 6.94 32.23 -20.63
CA ILE A 403 8.02 31.45 -21.25
C ILE A 403 8.99 32.37 -21.98
N PHE A 404 8.49 33.28 -22.82
CA PHE A 404 9.33 34.20 -23.58
C PHE A 404 10.11 35.16 -22.68
N VAL A 405 9.46 35.76 -21.68
CA VAL A 405 10.11 36.61 -20.68
C VAL A 405 11.15 35.82 -19.88
N ARG A 406 10.83 34.59 -19.46
CA ARG A 406 11.75 33.74 -18.71
C ARG A 406 12.98 33.38 -19.52
N ILE A 407 12.81 33.03 -20.80
CA ILE A 407 13.93 32.76 -21.72
C ILE A 407 14.92 33.92 -21.76
N GLN A 408 14.48 35.17 -21.57
CA GLN A 408 15.38 36.33 -21.64
C GLN A 408 16.26 36.50 -20.40
N VAL A 409 15.83 36.02 -19.25
CA VAL A 409 16.52 36.21 -17.96
C VAL A 409 17.17 34.94 -17.42
N GLU A 410 16.78 33.76 -17.94
CA GLU A 410 17.21 32.47 -17.42
C GLU A 410 18.73 32.26 -17.52
N LEU A 411 19.33 31.81 -16.43
CA LEU A 411 20.78 31.64 -16.32
C LEU A 411 21.22 30.24 -16.77
N ILE A 412 20.32 29.27 -16.68
CA ILE A 412 20.62 27.86 -16.88
C ILE A 412 20.29 27.44 -18.32
N ARG A 413 21.32 27.04 -19.06
CA ARG A 413 21.21 26.66 -20.47
C ARG A 413 20.19 25.55 -20.73
N ALA A 414 20.17 24.51 -19.90
CA ALA A 414 19.26 23.38 -20.06
C ALA A 414 17.78 23.83 -19.98
N THR A 415 17.46 24.76 -19.07
CA THR A 415 16.11 25.35 -18.96
C THR A 415 15.74 26.12 -20.21
N VAL A 416 16.65 26.93 -20.75
CA VAL A 416 16.41 27.67 -22.00
C VAL A 416 16.14 26.71 -23.15
N GLU A 417 16.88 25.61 -23.23
CA GLU A 417 16.67 24.58 -24.25
C GLU A 417 15.30 23.88 -24.08
N SER A 418 14.83 23.58 -22.87
CA SER A 418 13.48 23.04 -22.64
C SER A 418 12.37 24.05 -22.93
N LEU A 419 12.50 25.30 -22.44
CA LEU A 419 11.55 26.38 -22.73
C LEU A 419 11.45 26.65 -24.23
N SER A 420 12.56 26.51 -24.96
CA SER A 420 12.58 26.69 -26.41
C SER A 420 11.85 25.59 -27.18
N GLU A 421 11.71 24.37 -26.65
CA GLU A 421 10.88 23.34 -27.29
C GLU A 421 9.40 23.71 -27.23
N VAL A 422 8.96 24.23 -26.09
CA VAL A 422 7.59 24.70 -25.90
C VAL A 422 7.33 25.93 -26.77
N LEU A 423 8.28 26.88 -26.80
CA LEU A 423 8.20 28.04 -27.67
C LEU A 423 8.19 27.65 -29.16
N PHE A 424 8.97 26.64 -29.56
CA PHE A 424 9.00 26.12 -30.92
C PHE A 424 7.66 25.57 -31.35
N PHE A 425 6.98 24.80 -30.49
CA PHE A 425 5.63 24.29 -30.76
C PHE A 425 4.67 25.44 -31.09
N PHE A 426 4.62 26.49 -30.26
CA PHE A 426 3.74 27.63 -30.50
C PHE A 426 4.09 28.40 -31.78
N MET A 427 5.38 28.69 -32.00
CA MET A 427 5.80 29.42 -33.20
C MET A 427 5.57 28.64 -34.50
N LYS A 428 5.60 27.30 -34.44
CA LYS A 428 5.37 26.42 -35.58
C LYS A 428 3.88 26.24 -35.88
N GLU A 429 3.08 25.93 -34.87
CA GLU A 429 1.66 25.60 -35.04
C GLU A 429 0.77 26.85 -35.09
N PHE A 430 1.19 27.98 -34.48
CA PHE A 430 0.39 29.22 -34.34
C PHE A 430 1.20 30.47 -34.69
N SER A 431 1.87 30.47 -35.84
CA SER A 431 2.89 31.47 -36.18
C SER A 431 2.41 32.95 -36.14
N THR A 432 1.20 33.24 -36.63
CA THR A 432 0.69 34.62 -36.78
C THR A 432 0.29 35.22 -35.43
N GLU A 433 -0.42 34.44 -34.64
CA GLU A 433 -0.94 34.80 -33.33
C GLU A 433 0.23 34.92 -32.33
N THR A 434 1.16 33.97 -32.39
CA THR A 434 2.40 33.99 -31.62
C THR A 434 3.20 35.26 -31.90
N ARG A 435 3.31 35.67 -33.18
CA ARG A 435 4.00 36.90 -33.56
C ARG A 435 3.32 38.14 -32.97
N CYS A 436 1.99 38.21 -33.05
CA CYS A 436 1.23 39.33 -32.49
C CYS A 436 1.44 39.51 -30.98
N VAL A 437 1.58 38.40 -30.22
CA VAL A 437 1.84 38.47 -28.78
C VAL A 437 3.28 38.89 -28.48
N LEU A 438 4.27 38.40 -29.24
CA LEU A 438 5.68 38.76 -29.06
C LEU A 438 5.95 40.22 -29.38
N ASP A 439 5.33 40.79 -30.42
CA ASP A 439 5.56 42.19 -30.82
C ASP A 439 5.24 43.20 -29.69
N GLY A 440 4.45 42.79 -28.67
CA GLY A 440 4.15 43.59 -27.49
C GLY A 440 5.04 43.33 -26.26
N LEU A 441 6.13 42.57 -26.39
CA LEU A 441 7.05 42.21 -25.29
C LEU A 441 8.46 42.72 -25.56
N ASP A 442 9.24 42.95 -24.49
CA ASP A 442 10.65 43.30 -24.59
C ASP A 442 11.41 42.27 -25.43
N HIS A 443 12.22 42.75 -26.38
CA HIS A 443 12.96 41.94 -27.37
C HIS A 443 12.12 41.05 -28.30
N GLY A 444 10.79 41.13 -28.26
CA GLY A 444 9.90 40.32 -29.09
C GLY A 444 9.86 40.72 -30.56
N ASP A 445 10.10 41.99 -30.86
CA ASP A 445 10.25 42.53 -32.22
C ASP A 445 11.66 42.32 -32.80
N SER A 446 12.59 41.75 -32.03
CA SER A 446 14.00 41.71 -32.37
C SER A 446 14.32 40.88 -33.64
N PRO A 447 15.44 41.19 -34.32
CA PRO A 447 15.90 40.39 -35.46
C PRO A 447 16.15 38.91 -35.12
N LEU A 448 16.44 38.61 -33.85
CA LEU A 448 16.64 37.24 -33.35
C LEU A 448 15.32 36.47 -33.32
N VAL A 449 14.22 37.08 -32.87
CA VAL A 449 12.89 36.47 -32.92
C VAL A 449 12.44 36.26 -34.37
N ALA A 450 12.71 37.22 -35.26
CA ALA A 450 12.46 37.04 -36.70
C ALA A 450 13.31 35.92 -37.33
N ALA A 451 14.51 35.67 -36.80
CA ALA A 451 15.33 34.52 -37.21
C ALA A 451 14.78 33.20 -36.65
N MET A 452 14.25 33.20 -35.42
CA MET A 452 13.57 32.03 -34.83
C MET A 452 12.35 31.60 -35.66
N PHE A 453 11.53 32.54 -36.14
CA PHE A 453 10.41 32.24 -37.06
C PHE A 453 10.85 31.62 -38.39
N ARG A 454 12.08 31.90 -38.87
CA ARG A 454 12.62 31.29 -40.08
C ARG A 454 13.11 29.84 -39.86
N GLU A 455 13.38 29.47 -38.61
CA GLU A 455 13.90 28.15 -38.23
C GLU A 455 12.83 27.20 -37.65
N ILE A 456 11.52 27.54 -37.76
CA ILE A 456 10.40 26.72 -37.24
C ILE A 456 10.28 25.32 -37.89
N GLY A 457 11.03 25.05 -38.96
CA GLY A 457 11.15 23.72 -39.57
C GLY A 457 12.25 22.85 -38.95
N ASN A 458 13.10 23.40 -38.07
CA ASN A 458 14.25 22.71 -37.52
C ASN A 458 14.45 23.07 -36.04
N LEU A 459 13.97 22.21 -35.15
CA LEU A 459 14.06 22.40 -33.69
C LEU A 459 15.50 22.64 -33.22
N ARG A 460 16.50 21.98 -33.80
CA ARG A 460 17.90 22.14 -33.40
C ARG A 460 18.41 23.55 -33.68
N ASN A 461 18.10 24.11 -34.86
CA ASN A 461 18.49 25.48 -35.21
C ASN A 461 17.69 26.51 -34.40
N PHE A 462 16.41 26.24 -34.18
CA PHE A 462 15.55 27.07 -33.34
C PHE A 462 16.09 27.21 -31.91
N LYS A 463 16.49 26.09 -31.29
CA LYS A 463 17.15 26.08 -29.97
C LYS A 463 18.40 26.96 -29.95
N GLN A 464 19.23 26.88 -30.98
CA GLN A 464 20.42 27.72 -31.10
C GLN A 464 20.08 29.21 -31.19
N MET A 465 19.03 29.59 -31.93
CA MET A 465 18.59 30.98 -31.99
C MET A 465 17.99 31.47 -30.67
N THR A 466 17.25 30.60 -29.97
CA THR A 466 16.70 30.91 -28.65
C THR A 466 17.80 31.15 -27.61
N LEU A 467 18.88 30.36 -27.64
CA LEU A 467 20.06 30.59 -26.80
C LEU A 467 20.76 31.91 -27.13
N ARG A 468 20.82 32.30 -28.41
CA ARG A 468 21.37 33.61 -28.82
C ARG A 468 20.51 34.77 -28.32
N LEU A 469 19.18 34.62 -28.34
CA LEU A 469 18.24 35.58 -27.75
C LEU A 469 18.49 35.71 -26.24
N ASN A 470 18.51 34.60 -25.49
CA ASN A 470 18.83 34.60 -24.06
C ASN A 470 20.14 35.34 -23.75
N MET A 471 21.22 35.01 -24.47
CA MET A 471 22.52 35.68 -24.27
C MET A 471 22.50 37.17 -24.61
N ALA A 472 21.73 37.58 -25.61
CA ALA A 472 21.62 38.99 -26.02
C ALA A 472 20.79 39.80 -25.02
N SER A 473 19.64 39.27 -24.58
CA SER A 473 18.76 39.92 -23.60
C SER A 473 19.46 40.11 -22.25
N ARG A 474 20.24 39.11 -21.79
CA ARG A 474 21.03 39.23 -20.56
C ARG A 474 22.14 40.27 -20.63
N LYS A 475 22.70 40.54 -21.82
CA LYS A 475 23.71 41.58 -22.01
C LYS A 475 23.11 42.98 -22.00
N GLY A 476 21.86 43.15 -22.43
CA GLY A 476 21.15 44.43 -22.40
C GLY A 476 20.63 44.83 -21.02
N ALA A 477 20.45 43.88 -20.10
CA ALA A 477 19.97 44.15 -18.73
C ALA A 477 21.08 44.60 -17.74
N CYS A 478 22.35 44.47 -18.12
CA CYS A 478 23.52 44.87 -17.31
C CYS A 478 24.14 46.21 -17.74
N SER A 479 23.45 46.98 -18.57
CA SER A 479 23.79 48.35 -19.01
C SER A 479 22.67 49.29 -18.62
#